data_AF-A0A1Y1INM0-F1
#
_entry.id   AF-A0A1Y1INM0-F1
#
_cell.length_a   1.000
_cell.length_b   1.000
_cell.length_c   1.000
_cell.angle_alpha   90.00
_cell.angle_beta   90.00
_cell.angle_gamma   90.00
#
_symmetry.space_group_name_H-M   'P 1'
#
loop_
_entity.id
_entity.type
_entity.pdbx_description
1 polymer ?
#
loop_
_entity_poly.entity_id
_entity_poly.type
_entity_poly.pdbx_seq_one_letter_code
_entity_poly.pdbx_strand_id
1 'polypeptide(L)'
;MAGKRKRSGQLCVTNACTKVARSKNHCVEHGGGRRCLTEGCTKSAAGKTDHCVEHGGGHRCLTEGCTKSAAGKTDRCIEHGGGRRCLTEGCKKSAQGKTDHCIEHGGGRRCLTEGCTRGAQGKTDHCIEHGGGRRCLTEGCTKGAQGKTDHCIEHGGGRRCRTRGCTKAARGKTDHCVEHGGGRRCERSGCTKSAAGKTAHCVEHGGGSRCLTDGCTKSAVGMTDHCVEHGGGNRCIVCSGVSVPFSGGACYSCRSGTSLKKWETLTTQWLRNLDWPWSYNDETLPCANAMSTRDKSCIKRPDYVFVFETHAVILEVDENYHRYYEISCEVDRMGKIKDLVRLPLHFVRFNPAKTRYPLLKDLLERLFRDPEGAQNAAGVLVHFVGYPEDRIQDLEDQEEFCYEYERIACRAAM
;
A
#
# COMPACT_ATOMS: atom_id res chain seq x y z
N MET A 1 -30.75 -42.16 3.06
CA MET A 1 -31.31 -40.86 3.52
C MET A 1 -31.64 -40.02 2.29
N ALA A 2 -32.93 -39.74 2.04
CA ALA A 2 -33.37 -39.02 0.84
C ALA A 2 -33.00 -37.53 0.90
N GLY A 3 -32.24 -37.06 -0.08
CA GLY A 3 -31.90 -35.65 -0.24
C GLY A 3 -33.12 -34.80 -0.59
N LYS A 4 -33.39 -33.76 0.18
CA LYS A 4 -34.46 -32.79 -0.10
C LYS A 4 -34.18 -32.08 -1.43
N ARG A 5 -34.99 -32.34 -2.47
CA ARG A 5 -35.04 -31.56 -3.72
C ARG A 5 -35.36 -30.09 -3.38
N LYS A 6 -34.51 -29.15 -3.81
CA LYS A 6 -34.82 -27.70 -3.75
C LYS A 6 -36.01 -27.43 -4.69
N ARG A 7 -37.14 -26.95 -4.17
CA ARG A 7 -38.27 -26.50 -4.99
C ARG A 7 -37.85 -25.28 -5.80
N SER A 8 -37.92 -25.34 -7.13
CA SER A 8 -37.84 -24.17 -8.00
C SER A 8 -39.09 -23.33 -7.79
N GLY A 9 -38.95 -22.14 -7.19
CA GLY A 9 -40.08 -21.24 -6.97
C GLY A 9 -40.63 -20.68 -8.29
N GLN A 10 -41.95 -20.46 -8.34
CA GLN A 10 -42.65 -19.87 -9.48
C GLN A 10 -42.13 -18.44 -9.77
N LEU A 11 -42.00 -18.09 -11.05
CA LEU A 11 -41.58 -16.74 -11.46
C LEU A 11 -42.68 -15.70 -11.26
N CYS A 12 -42.27 -14.45 -11.17
CA CYS A 12 -43.16 -13.30 -11.11
C CYS A 12 -43.98 -13.18 -12.40
N VAL A 13 -45.29 -12.93 -12.26
CA VAL A 13 -46.23 -12.84 -13.38
C VAL A 13 -46.05 -11.59 -14.24
N THR A 14 -45.39 -10.56 -13.71
CA THR A 14 -45.08 -9.33 -14.48
C THR A 14 -44.23 -9.66 -15.71
N ASN A 15 -44.65 -9.15 -16.87
CA ASN A 15 -43.99 -9.40 -18.16
C ASN A 15 -42.49 -9.12 -18.09
N ALA A 16 -41.69 -10.02 -18.70
CA ALA A 16 -40.22 -10.00 -18.70
C ALA A 16 -39.53 -10.03 -17.31
N CYS A 17 -40.25 -10.33 -16.23
CA CYS A 17 -39.64 -10.45 -14.90
C CYS A 17 -39.07 -11.85 -14.66
N THR A 18 -37.75 -11.94 -14.49
CA THR A 18 -37.06 -13.20 -14.18
C THR A 18 -36.94 -13.50 -12.69
N LYS A 19 -37.55 -12.66 -11.82
CA LYS A 19 -37.47 -12.82 -10.35
C LYS A 19 -38.51 -13.82 -9.87
N VAL A 20 -38.12 -14.64 -8.88
CA VAL A 20 -39.02 -15.57 -8.21
C VAL A 20 -40.11 -14.81 -7.44
N ALA A 21 -41.37 -15.22 -7.61
CA ALA A 21 -42.52 -14.69 -6.90
C ALA A 21 -42.43 -15.00 -5.40
N ARG A 22 -42.86 -14.04 -4.57
CA ARG A 22 -42.88 -14.15 -3.10
C ARG A 22 -44.27 -14.44 -2.57
N SER A 23 -45.27 -13.72 -3.05
CA SER A 23 -46.68 -13.91 -2.72
C SER A 23 -47.54 -13.35 -3.84
N LYS A 24 -48.77 -13.84 -4.00
CA LYS A 24 -49.70 -13.37 -5.03
C LYS A 24 -49.07 -13.32 -6.43
N ASN A 25 -48.20 -14.27 -6.75
CA ASN A 25 -47.47 -14.36 -8.03
C ASN A 25 -46.58 -13.16 -8.40
N HIS A 26 -46.29 -12.24 -7.48
CA HIS A 26 -45.39 -11.12 -7.72
C HIS A 26 -44.07 -11.26 -6.95
N CYS A 27 -42.97 -10.76 -7.51
CA CYS A 27 -41.69 -10.60 -6.80
C CYS A 27 -41.71 -9.37 -5.89
N VAL A 28 -40.68 -9.19 -5.05
CA VAL A 28 -40.60 -8.08 -4.08
C VAL A 28 -40.80 -6.70 -4.71
N GLU A 29 -40.22 -6.48 -5.88
CA GLU A 29 -40.31 -5.20 -6.59
C GLU A 29 -41.68 -4.97 -7.23
N HIS A 30 -42.38 -6.04 -7.59
CA HIS A 30 -43.73 -5.98 -8.18
C HIS A 30 -44.83 -6.17 -7.13
N GLY A 31 -44.55 -5.92 -5.84
CA GLY A 31 -45.56 -5.96 -4.77
C GLY A 31 -45.72 -7.32 -4.07
N GLY A 32 -44.82 -8.27 -4.32
CA GLY A 32 -44.75 -9.54 -3.60
C GLY A 32 -44.22 -9.38 -2.17
N GLY A 33 -44.93 -9.94 -1.21
CA GLY A 33 -44.65 -9.86 0.23
C GLY A 33 -45.54 -8.85 0.95
N ARG A 34 -45.43 -8.80 2.28
CA ARG A 34 -46.15 -7.82 3.11
C ARG A 34 -45.57 -6.43 2.93
N ARG A 35 -46.44 -5.41 3.00
CA ARG A 35 -46.12 -4.00 2.80
C ARG A 35 -46.23 -3.26 4.13
N CYS A 36 -45.45 -2.20 4.26
CA CYS A 36 -45.51 -1.33 5.42
C CYS A 36 -46.91 -0.71 5.54
N LEU A 37 -47.52 -0.79 6.73
CA LEU A 37 -48.84 -0.20 6.99
C LEU A 37 -48.83 1.33 7.13
N THR A 38 -47.65 1.94 7.28
CA THR A 38 -47.53 3.41 7.30
C THR A 38 -48.02 4.01 6.00
N GLU A 39 -48.93 4.99 6.10
CA GLU A 39 -49.54 5.68 4.97
C GLU A 39 -48.48 6.26 4.02
N GLY A 40 -48.71 6.11 2.71
CA GLY A 40 -47.78 6.52 1.67
C GLY A 40 -46.47 5.70 1.56
N CYS A 41 -46.23 4.73 2.45
CA CYS A 41 -44.99 3.95 2.43
C CYS A 41 -45.03 2.80 1.43
N THR A 42 -44.15 2.85 0.42
CA THR A 42 -43.97 1.78 -0.58
C THR A 42 -42.85 0.81 -0.21
N LYS A 43 -42.47 0.71 1.07
CA LYS A 43 -41.45 -0.26 1.52
C LYS A 43 -42.10 -1.56 1.97
N SER A 44 -41.38 -2.67 1.81
CA SER A 44 -41.83 -3.97 2.32
C SER A 44 -41.73 -4.00 3.84
N ALA A 45 -42.69 -4.66 4.48
CA ALA A 45 -42.65 -4.86 5.92
C ALA A 45 -41.49 -5.78 6.31
N ALA A 46 -40.91 -5.55 7.48
CA ALA A 46 -39.72 -6.24 7.93
C ALA A 46 -40.08 -7.52 8.70
N GLY A 47 -39.62 -8.67 8.19
CA GLY A 47 -39.82 -9.96 8.85
C GLY A 47 -41.30 -10.31 9.01
N LYS A 48 -41.72 -10.55 10.26
CA LYS A 48 -43.11 -10.87 10.58
C LYS A 48 -43.97 -9.67 11.02
N THR A 49 -43.42 -8.46 11.01
CA THR A 49 -44.10 -7.24 11.47
C THR A 49 -44.87 -6.55 10.34
N ASP A 50 -45.65 -5.53 10.70
CA ASP A 50 -46.50 -4.76 9.78
C ASP A 50 -45.82 -3.49 9.22
N HIS A 51 -44.69 -3.09 9.78
CA HIS A 51 -43.96 -1.90 9.34
C HIS A 51 -42.63 -2.28 8.67
N CYS A 52 -42.07 -1.37 7.87
CA CYS A 52 -40.72 -1.51 7.33
C CYS A 52 -39.67 -1.16 8.40
N VAL A 53 -38.39 -1.44 8.13
CA VAL A 53 -37.29 -1.21 9.10
C VAL A 53 -37.23 0.24 9.60
N GLU A 54 -37.49 1.22 8.73
CA GLU A 54 -37.49 2.64 9.09
C GLU A 54 -38.69 3.04 9.95
N HIS A 55 -39.84 2.40 9.73
CA HIS A 55 -41.06 2.62 10.51
C HIS A 55 -41.18 1.65 11.71
N GLY A 56 -40.04 1.17 12.24
CA GLY A 56 -40.02 0.35 13.45
C GLY A 56 -40.27 -1.15 13.26
N GLY A 57 -40.35 -1.62 12.02
CA GLY A 57 -40.51 -3.04 11.71
C GLY A 57 -39.27 -3.89 12.03
N GLY A 58 -39.53 -5.17 12.31
CA GLY A 58 -38.52 -6.18 12.66
C GLY A 58 -38.27 -6.28 14.17
N HIS A 59 -37.30 -7.13 14.55
CA HIS A 59 -36.92 -7.31 15.95
C HIS A 59 -36.12 -6.09 16.44
N ARG A 60 -36.53 -5.47 17.55
CA ARG A 60 -35.99 -4.19 18.03
C ARG A 60 -35.07 -4.41 19.21
N CYS A 61 -34.10 -3.50 19.37
CA CYS A 61 -33.20 -3.52 20.51
C CYS A 61 -33.99 -3.26 21.79
N LEU A 62 -33.83 -4.11 22.80
CA LEU A 62 -34.52 -3.98 24.10
C LEU A 62 -33.91 -2.90 25.01
N THR A 63 -32.72 -2.37 24.70
CA THR A 63 -32.17 -1.23 25.44
C THR A 63 -33.11 -0.03 25.36
N GLU A 64 -33.46 0.53 26.52
CA GLU A 64 -34.34 1.67 26.66
C GLU A 64 -33.90 2.86 25.78
N GLY A 65 -34.86 3.50 25.11
CA GLY A 65 -34.62 4.60 24.18
C GLY A 65 -33.94 4.21 22.85
N CYS A 66 -33.54 2.95 22.65
CA CYS A 66 -32.87 2.54 21.43
C CYS A 66 -33.83 2.27 20.27
N THR A 67 -33.69 3.04 19.19
CA THR A 67 -34.46 2.85 17.94
C THR A 67 -33.74 1.98 16.90
N LYS A 68 -32.73 1.21 17.30
CA LYS A 68 -32.00 0.32 16.38
C LYS A 68 -32.62 -1.08 16.37
N SER A 69 -32.56 -1.75 15.22
CA SER A 69 -32.95 -3.15 15.14
C SER A 69 -31.95 -4.05 15.87
N ALA A 70 -32.46 -5.10 16.49
CA ALA A 70 -31.63 -6.10 17.13
C ALA A 70 -30.83 -6.92 16.10
N ALA A 71 -29.66 -7.41 16.52
CA ALA A 71 -28.73 -8.08 15.62
C ALA A 71 -29.04 -9.58 15.50
N GLY A 72 -29.58 -9.98 14.35
CA GLY A 72 -29.87 -11.40 14.08
C GLY A 72 -31.01 -11.92 14.97
N LYS A 73 -30.70 -12.89 15.85
CA LYS A 73 -31.66 -13.50 16.78
C LYS A 73 -31.55 -12.98 18.22
N THR A 74 -30.65 -12.03 18.49
CA THR A 74 -30.49 -11.48 19.84
C THR A 74 -31.46 -10.34 20.10
N ASP A 75 -31.60 -9.96 21.36
CA ASP A 75 -32.49 -8.88 21.83
C ASP A 75 -31.88 -7.48 21.74
N ARG A 76 -30.56 -7.38 21.51
CA ARG A 76 -29.86 -6.10 21.44
C ARG A 76 -29.33 -5.82 20.03
N CYS A 77 -29.14 -4.55 19.71
CA CYS A 77 -28.44 -4.14 18.48
C CYS A 77 -26.92 -4.33 18.63
N ILE A 78 -26.17 -4.24 17.54
CA ILE A 78 -24.71 -4.49 17.54
C ILE A 78 -23.97 -3.61 18.56
N GLU A 79 -24.35 -2.35 18.70
CA GLU A 79 -23.74 -1.40 19.62
C GLU A 79 -24.02 -1.74 21.09
N HIS A 80 -25.23 -2.24 21.38
CA HIS A 80 -25.62 -2.72 22.70
C HIS A 80 -25.27 -4.20 22.93
N GLY A 81 -24.28 -4.73 22.21
CA GLY A 81 -23.77 -6.11 22.42
C GLY A 81 -24.60 -7.21 21.75
N GLY A 82 -25.47 -6.87 20.81
CA GLY A 82 -26.19 -7.82 19.98
C GLY A 82 -25.29 -8.61 19.03
N GLY A 83 -25.78 -9.79 18.63
CA GLY A 83 -25.05 -10.74 17.77
C GLY A 83 -23.99 -11.54 18.53
N ARG A 84 -23.24 -12.38 17.79
CA ARG A 84 -22.17 -13.20 18.37
C ARG A 84 -21.00 -12.30 18.80
N ARG A 85 -20.44 -12.56 19.99
CA ARG A 85 -19.29 -11.83 20.54
C ARG A 85 -18.03 -12.66 20.41
N CYS A 86 -16.90 -11.97 20.35
CA CYS A 86 -15.59 -12.61 20.43
C CYS A 86 -15.46 -13.37 21.76
N LEU A 87 -15.04 -14.63 21.70
CA LEU A 87 -14.85 -15.49 22.87
C LEU A 87 -13.53 -15.24 23.63
N THR A 88 -12.61 -14.46 23.05
CA THR A 88 -11.41 -14.00 23.76
C THR A 88 -11.79 -13.17 24.98
N GLU A 89 -11.22 -13.53 26.13
CA GLU A 89 -11.49 -12.89 27.42
C GLU A 89 -11.31 -11.36 27.37
N GLY A 90 -12.24 -10.63 27.96
CA GLY A 90 -12.27 -9.16 27.94
C GLY A 90 -12.59 -8.51 26.59
N CYS A 91 -12.68 -9.26 25.49
CA CYS A 91 -12.92 -8.70 24.16
C CYS A 91 -14.40 -8.35 23.94
N LYS A 92 -14.71 -7.05 23.89
CA LYS A 92 -16.06 -6.55 23.58
C LYS A 92 -16.33 -6.42 22.08
N LYS A 93 -15.56 -7.04 21.17
CA LYS A 93 -15.78 -6.94 19.71
C LYS A 93 -16.75 -8.03 19.21
N SER A 94 -17.42 -7.76 18.08
CA SER A 94 -18.29 -8.75 17.43
C SER A 94 -17.46 -9.87 16.81
N ALA A 95 -17.94 -11.11 16.91
CA ALA A 95 -17.33 -12.22 16.19
C ALA A 95 -17.62 -12.13 14.68
N GLN A 96 -16.69 -12.60 13.86
CA GLN A 96 -16.75 -12.40 12.42
C GLN A 96 -17.47 -13.55 11.71
N GLY A 97 -18.67 -13.28 11.19
CA GLY A 97 -19.44 -14.25 10.43
C GLY A 97 -19.90 -15.43 11.30
N LYS A 98 -19.44 -16.64 11.00
CA LYS A 98 -19.79 -17.86 11.75
C LYS A 98 -18.75 -18.25 12.79
N THR A 99 -17.60 -17.58 12.84
CA THR A 99 -16.53 -17.89 13.80
C THR A 99 -16.85 -17.32 15.17
N ASP A 100 -16.05 -17.76 16.14
CA ASP A 100 -16.16 -17.42 17.55
C ASP A 100 -15.32 -16.21 17.97
N HIS A 101 -14.40 -15.78 17.11
CA HIS A 101 -13.51 -14.65 17.37
C HIS A 101 -13.80 -13.46 16.44
N CYS A 102 -13.35 -12.28 16.85
CA CYS A 102 -13.32 -11.08 16.01
C CYS A 102 -12.12 -11.11 15.05
N ILE A 103 -12.06 -10.22 14.06
CA ILE A 103 -11.02 -10.21 13.02
C ILE A 103 -9.58 -10.22 13.59
N GLU A 104 -9.35 -9.43 14.65
CA GLU A 104 -8.05 -9.32 15.33
C GLU A 104 -7.67 -10.61 16.04
N HIS A 105 -8.65 -11.29 16.65
CA HIS A 105 -8.44 -12.56 17.36
C HIS A 105 -8.63 -13.79 16.46
N GLY A 106 -8.43 -13.67 15.15
CA GLY A 106 -8.47 -14.82 14.24
C GLY A 106 -9.84 -15.11 13.60
N GLY A 107 -10.83 -14.26 13.84
CA GLY A 107 -12.17 -14.39 13.29
C GLY A 107 -12.24 -14.27 11.76
N GLY A 108 -13.21 -14.97 11.17
CA GLY A 108 -13.42 -15.04 9.73
C GLY A 108 -12.54 -16.10 9.04
N ARG A 109 -12.60 -16.15 7.71
CA ARG A 109 -11.73 -17.05 6.92
C ARG A 109 -10.30 -16.49 6.89
N ARG A 110 -9.32 -17.38 7.04
CA ARG A 110 -7.89 -17.04 7.04
C ARG A 110 -7.24 -17.55 5.76
N CYS A 111 -6.13 -16.91 5.42
CA CYS A 111 -5.30 -17.31 4.30
C CYS A 111 -4.78 -18.74 4.52
N LEU A 112 -4.86 -19.61 3.51
CA LEU A 112 -4.33 -20.99 3.59
C LEU A 112 -2.82 -21.10 3.39
N THR A 113 -2.15 -20.03 2.97
CA THR A 113 -0.69 -20.00 2.90
C THR A 113 -0.09 -20.22 4.28
N GLU A 114 0.84 -21.16 4.38
CA GLU A 114 1.49 -21.55 5.63
C GLU A 114 2.10 -20.33 6.35
N GLY A 115 1.89 -20.26 7.67
CA GLY A 115 2.35 -19.14 8.50
C GLY A 115 1.60 -17.82 8.30
N CYS A 116 0.69 -17.70 7.32
CA CYS A 116 -0.04 -16.46 7.06
C CYS A 116 -1.24 -16.30 8.00
N THR A 117 -1.19 -15.29 8.87
CA THR A 117 -2.30 -14.98 9.79
C THR A 117 -3.31 -14.01 9.19
N ARG A 118 -3.16 -13.58 7.93
CA ARG A 118 -4.07 -12.59 7.32
C ARG A 118 -5.42 -13.19 6.94
N GLY A 119 -6.44 -12.34 6.90
CA GLY A 119 -7.78 -12.74 6.44
C GLY A 119 -7.82 -13.05 4.94
N ALA A 120 -8.56 -14.09 4.57
CA ALA A 120 -8.80 -14.42 3.17
C ALA A 120 -9.79 -13.44 2.53
N GLN A 121 -9.60 -13.13 1.24
CA GLN A 121 -10.32 -12.06 0.57
C GLN A 121 -11.60 -12.56 -0.10
N GLY A 122 -12.75 -12.06 0.38
CA GLY A 122 -14.04 -12.36 -0.23
C GLY A 122 -14.40 -13.84 -0.12
N LYS A 123 -14.47 -14.55 -1.26
CA LYS A 123 -14.80 -15.99 -1.32
C LYS A 123 -13.59 -16.92 -1.49
N THR A 124 -12.42 -16.38 -1.75
CA THR A 124 -11.19 -17.15 -1.94
C THR A 124 -10.60 -17.60 -0.62
N ASP A 125 -9.61 -18.47 -0.69
CA ASP A 125 -8.92 -19.03 0.47
C ASP A 125 -7.58 -18.34 0.80
N HIS A 126 -7.16 -17.38 -0.02
CA HIS A 126 -5.94 -16.60 0.19
C HIS A 126 -6.24 -15.13 0.53
N CYS A 127 -5.28 -14.46 1.18
CA CYS A 127 -5.30 -13.01 1.39
C CYS A 127 -4.87 -12.26 0.12
N ILE A 128 -5.01 -10.93 0.09
CA ILE A 128 -4.76 -10.14 -1.12
C ILE A 128 -3.34 -10.27 -1.68
N GLU A 129 -2.32 -10.39 -0.81
CA GLU A 129 -0.92 -10.59 -1.19
C GLU A 129 -0.68 -11.98 -1.77
N HIS A 130 -1.32 -13.00 -1.21
CA HIS A 130 -1.26 -14.37 -1.71
C HIS A 130 -2.30 -14.65 -2.81
N GLY A 131 -2.69 -13.64 -3.59
CA GLY A 131 -3.57 -13.81 -4.76
C GLY A 131 -5.07 -13.88 -4.46
N GLY A 132 -5.49 -13.60 -3.24
CA GLY A 132 -6.87 -13.58 -2.81
C GLY A 132 -7.74 -12.52 -3.49
N GLY A 133 -9.03 -12.82 -3.63
CA GLY A 133 -10.01 -11.98 -4.30
C GLY A 133 -10.07 -12.22 -5.81
N ARG A 134 -10.87 -11.40 -6.53
CA ARG A 134 -10.93 -11.47 -8.00
C ARG A 134 -9.69 -10.82 -8.59
N ARG A 135 -9.09 -11.45 -9.60
CA ARG A 135 -7.87 -10.99 -10.29
C ARG A 135 -8.20 -10.51 -11.69
N CYS A 136 -7.34 -9.63 -12.20
CA CYS A 136 -7.42 -9.15 -13.56
C CYS A 136 -7.27 -10.31 -14.54
N LEU A 137 -8.15 -10.40 -15.55
CA LEU A 137 -8.07 -11.44 -16.59
C LEU A 137 -7.05 -11.16 -17.69
N THR A 138 -6.47 -9.97 -17.72
CA THR A 138 -5.36 -9.67 -18.64
C THR A 138 -4.19 -10.59 -18.34
N GLU A 139 -3.66 -11.24 -19.37
CA GLU A 139 -2.54 -12.18 -19.29
C GLU A 139 -1.33 -11.54 -18.60
N GLY A 140 -0.65 -12.32 -17.73
CA GLY A 140 0.47 -11.84 -16.92
C GLY A 140 0.12 -10.83 -15.81
N CYS A 141 -1.12 -10.30 -15.75
CA CYS A 141 -1.47 -9.30 -14.77
C CYS A 141 -1.82 -9.90 -13.41
N THR A 142 -0.97 -9.63 -12.41
CA THR A 142 -1.25 -10.04 -11.03
C THR A 142 -2.11 -9.05 -10.27
N LYS A 143 -2.63 -7.95 -10.85
CA LYS A 143 -3.40 -6.95 -10.09
C LYS A 143 -4.82 -7.44 -9.77
N GLY A 144 -5.39 -6.95 -8.66
CA GLY A 144 -6.78 -7.24 -8.28
C GLY A 144 -7.78 -6.59 -9.24
N ALA A 145 -8.86 -7.31 -9.57
CA ALA A 145 -9.94 -6.77 -10.40
C ALA A 145 -10.82 -5.79 -9.62
N GLN A 146 -11.30 -4.75 -10.30
CA GLN A 146 -11.98 -3.63 -9.63
C GLN A 146 -13.49 -3.86 -9.47
N GLY A 147 -13.94 -4.02 -8.22
CA GLY A 147 -15.37 -4.17 -7.90
C GLY A 147 -15.98 -5.46 -8.46
N LYS A 148 -16.83 -5.34 -9.48
CA LYS A 148 -17.52 -6.47 -10.13
C LYS A 148 -17.00 -6.81 -11.53
N THR A 149 -16.07 -6.02 -12.07
CA THR A 149 -15.47 -6.25 -13.39
C THR A 149 -14.36 -7.29 -13.30
N ASP A 150 -13.92 -7.77 -14.46
CA ASP A 150 -12.89 -8.79 -14.57
C ASP A 150 -11.46 -8.23 -14.74
N HIS A 151 -11.31 -6.92 -14.89
CA HIS A 151 -10.02 -6.27 -15.05
C HIS A 151 -9.65 -5.37 -13.86
N CYS A 152 -8.36 -5.10 -13.68
CA CYS A 152 -7.85 -4.08 -12.76
C CYS A 152 -8.10 -2.66 -13.32
N ILE A 153 -7.89 -1.62 -12.52
CA ILE A 153 -8.18 -0.23 -12.93
C ILE A 153 -7.45 0.22 -14.21
N GLU A 154 -6.20 -0.23 -14.39
CA GLU A 154 -5.37 0.07 -15.56
C GLU A 154 -5.90 -0.64 -16.81
N HIS A 155 -6.21 -1.94 -16.68
CA HIS A 155 -6.82 -2.75 -17.75
C HIS A 155 -8.33 -2.54 -17.92
N GLY A 156 -8.87 -1.45 -17.38
CA GLY A 156 -10.24 -1.04 -17.64
C GLY A 156 -11.32 -1.51 -16.68
N GLY A 157 -10.90 -2.04 -15.55
CA GLY A 157 -11.76 -2.37 -14.43
C GLY A 157 -12.45 -1.17 -13.79
N GLY A 158 -13.64 -1.42 -13.25
CA GLY A 158 -14.48 -0.42 -12.60
C GLY A 158 -15.31 0.41 -13.59
N ARG A 159 -16.01 1.42 -13.06
CA ARG A 159 -16.80 2.34 -13.89
C ARG A 159 -15.88 3.33 -14.61
N ARG A 160 -16.18 3.64 -15.86
CA ARG A 160 -15.40 4.58 -16.69
C ARG A 160 -16.03 5.97 -16.74
N CYS A 161 -15.19 6.96 -16.97
CA CYS A 161 -15.64 8.33 -17.19
C CYS A 161 -16.56 8.40 -18.42
N ARG A 162 -17.71 9.07 -18.31
CA ARG A 162 -18.67 9.23 -19.41
C ARG A 162 -18.27 10.31 -20.42
N THR A 163 -17.25 11.11 -20.13
CA THR A 163 -16.73 12.12 -21.05
C THR A 163 -16.15 11.42 -22.27
N ARG A 164 -16.60 11.83 -23.47
CA ARG A 164 -16.21 11.21 -24.75
C ARG A 164 -14.68 11.22 -24.90
N GLY A 165 -14.11 10.06 -25.26
CA GLY A 165 -12.67 9.87 -25.42
C GLY A 165 -11.88 9.72 -24.11
N CYS A 166 -12.50 9.86 -22.94
CA CYS A 166 -11.82 9.68 -21.66
C CYS A 166 -11.80 8.21 -21.25
N THR A 167 -10.60 7.64 -21.10
CA THR A 167 -10.41 6.26 -20.63
C THR A 167 -10.24 6.17 -19.11
N LYS A 168 -10.20 7.30 -18.38
CA LYS A 168 -9.97 7.32 -16.93
C LYS A 168 -11.15 6.69 -16.16
N ALA A 169 -10.85 6.09 -15.02
CA ALA A 169 -11.86 5.53 -14.14
C ALA A 169 -12.71 6.63 -13.49
N ALA A 170 -14.02 6.40 -13.39
CA ALA A 170 -14.93 7.27 -12.68
C ALA A 170 -14.73 7.18 -11.15
N ARG A 171 -14.90 8.31 -10.45
CA ARG A 171 -14.59 8.39 -9.01
C ARG A 171 -15.82 8.28 -8.12
N GLY A 172 -15.83 7.27 -7.25
CA GLY A 172 -16.89 7.13 -6.24
C GLY A 172 -18.22 6.73 -6.87
N LYS A 173 -19.28 7.48 -6.62
CA LYS A 173 -20.64 7.21 -7.15
C LYS A 173 -20.96 7.93 -8.46
N THR A 174 -20.11 8.86 -8.91
CA THR A 174 -20.32 9.67 -10.12
C THR A 174 -19.93 8.91 -11.39
N ASP A 175 -20.38 9.42 -12.53
CA ASP A 175 -20.03 8.88 -13.86
C ASP A 175 -18.78 9.51 -14.49
N HIS A 176 -18.14 10.45 -13.80
CA HIS A 176 -16.94 11.14 -14.29
C HIS A 176 -15.70 10.81 -13.46
N CYS A 177 -14.51 10.95 -14.07
CA CYS A 177 -13.22 10.91 -13.38
C CYS A 177 -12.97 12.22 -12.65
N VAL A 178 -11.93 12.28 -11.80
CA VAL A 178 -11.65 13.46 -10.95
C VAL A 178 -11.51 14.76 -11.75
N GLU A 179 -10.81 14.72 -12.88
CA GLU A 179 -10.61 15.89 -13.77
C GLU A 179 -11.92 16.38 -14.39
N HIS A 180 -12.81 15.45 -14.76
CA HIS A 180 -14.13 15.76 -15.29
C HIS A 180 -15.20 15.94 -14.20
N GLY A 181 -14.79 16.34 -12.98
CA GLY A 181 -15.71 16.66 -11.88
C GLY A 181 -16.23 15.46 -11.08
N GLY A 182 -15.61 14.30 -11.23
CA GLY A 182 -15.95 13.07 -10.52
C GLY A 182 -15.59 13.10 -9.03
N GLY A 183 -16.40 12.40 -8.23
CA GLY A 183 -16.28 12.37 -6.77
C GLY A 183 -17.03 13.50 -6.08
N ARG A 184 -16.86 13.64 -4.76
CA ARG A 184 -17.45 14.73 -3.98
C ARG A 184 -16.67 16.03 -4.22
N ARG A 185 -17.38 17.14 -4.39
CA ARG A 185 -16.80 18.45 -4.71
C ARG A 185 -16.90 19.37 -3.51
N CYS A 186 -15.99 20.33 -3.44
CA CYS A 186 -16.00 21.31 -2.38
C CYS A 186 -17.30 22.14 -2.45
N GLU A 187 -18.00 22.27 -1.33
CA GLU A 187 -19.24 23.07 -1.24
C GLU A 187 -19.01 24.59 -1.19
N ARG A 188 -17.76 25.06 -1.16
CA ARG A 188 -17.49 26.50 -1.21
C ARG A 188 -17.85 27.02 -2.59
N SER A 189 -18.68 28.06 -2.64
CA SER A 189 -19.09 28.72 -3.88
C SER A 189 -17.89 29.07 -4.76
N GLY A 190 -17.99 28.74 -6.06
CA GLY A 190 -16.93 28.95 -7.05
C GLY A 190 -15.74 27.98 -6.98
N CYS A 191 -15.68 27.06 -6.01
CA CYS A 191 -14.57 26.13 -5.88
C CYS A 191 -14.74 24.89 -6.77
N THR A 192 -13.78 24.64 -7.64
CA THR A 192 -13.72 23.43 -8.49
C THR A 192 -12.78 22.36 -7.92
N LYS A 193 -12.42 22.42 -6.64
CA LYS A 193 -11.57 21.39 -6.01
C LYS A 193 -12.42 20.25 -5.45
N SER A 194 -11.86 19.06 -5.40
CA SER A 194 -12.51 17.90 -4.77
C SER A 194 -12.57 18.07 -3.25
N ALA A 195 -13.66 17.61 -2.64
CA ALA A 195 -13.77 17.57 -1.19
C ALA A 195 -12.81 16.53 -0.61
N ALA A 196 -12.24 16.82 0.56
CA ALA A 196 -11.25 15.98 1.21
C ALA A 196 -11.90 14.94 2.13
N GLY A 197 -11.60 13.66 1.89
CA GLY A 197 -12.07 12.55 2.70
C GLY A 197 -13.61 12.43 2.72
N LYS A 198 -14.19 12.55 3.93
CA LYS A 198 -15.65 12.51 4.14
C LYS A 198 -16.29 13.89 4.32
N THR A 199 -15.49 14.95 4.32
CA THR A 199 -15.95 16.32 4.55
C THR A 199 -16.58 16.94 3.30
N ALA A 200 -17.27 18.06 3.46
CA ALA A 200 -17.91 18.84 2.40
C ALA A 200 -16.94 19.75 1.62
N HIS A 201 -15.79 20.08 2.20
CA HIS A 201 -14.87 21.07 1.64
C HIS A 201 -13.56 20.43 1.16
N CYS A 202 -12.80 21.13 0.30
CA CYS A 202 -11.44 20.74 -0.07
C CYS A 202 -10.45 21.10 1.05
N VAL A 203 -9.21 20.61 0.96
CA VAL A 203 -8.18 20.83 2.00
C VAL A 203 -7.99 22.32 2.34
N GLU A 204 -7.92 23.19 1.32
CA GLU A 204 -7.76 24.63 1.50
C GLU A 204 -8.97 25.31 2.14
N HIS A 205 -10.15 24.71 2.01
CA HIS A 205 -11.40 25.20 2.60
C HIS A 205 -11.75 24.44 3.89
N GLY A 206 -10.74 23.91 4.58
CA GLY A 206 -10.90 23.24 5.87
C GLY A 206 -11.38 21.79 5.80
N GLY A 207 -11.38 21.19 4.62
CA GLY A 207 -11.72 19.79 4.41
C GLY A 207 -10.64 18.81 4.88
N GLY A 208 -11.07 17.60 5.22
CA GLY A 208 -10.21 16.54 5.75
C GLY A 208 -10.06 16.60 7.27
N SER A 209 -9.24 15.72 7.83
CA SER A 209 -8.94 15.72 9.26
C SER A 209 -8.06 16.93 9.62
N ARG A 210 -8.40 17.61 10.71
CA ARG A 210 -7.75 18.85 11.15
C ARG A 210 -6.98 18.59 12.44
N CYS A 211 -5.92 19.35 12.65
CA CYS A 211 -5.16 19.27 13.89
C CYS A 211 -6.06 19.62 15.09
N LEU A 212 -6.06 18.79 16.13
CA LEU A 212 -6.85 19.00 17.36
C LEU A 212 -6.24 20.04 18.32
N THR A 213 -5.05 20.54 18.02
CA THR A 213 -4.40 21.58 18.84
C THR A 213 -5.17 22.89 18.70
N ASP A 214 -5.49 23.50 19.83
CA ASP A 214 -6.27 24.73 19.86
C ASP A 214 -5.63 25.85 19.01
N GLY A 215 -6.46 26.57 18.27
CA GLY A 215 -6.04 27.60 17.31
C GLY A 215 -5.29 27.08 16.05
N CYS A 216 -5.02 25.78 15.91
CA CYS A 216 -4.27 25.27 14.75
C CYS A 216 -5.17 25.06 13.52
N THR A 217 -4.80 25.68 12.41
CA THR A 217 -5.48 25.53 11.11
C THR A 217 -4.74 24.60 10.15
N LYS A 218 -3.85 23.74 10.65
CA LYS A 218 -3.14 22.76 9.81
C LYS A 218 -3.91 21.44 9.74
N SER A 219 -3.74 20.71 8.64
CA SER A 219 -4.34 19.40 8.48
C SER A 219 -3.62 18.36 9.32
N ALA A 220 -4.38 17.43 9.88
CA ALA A 220 -3.80 16.28 10.56
C ALA A 220 -3.18 15.32 9.53
N VAL A 221 -2.16 14.56 9.96
CA VAL A 221 -1.36 13.72 9.05
C VAL A 221 -1.72 12.25 9.21
N GLY A 222 -2.03 11.59 8.10
CA GLY A 222 -2.31 10.16 8.09
C GLY A 222 -3.55 9.81 8.94
N MET A 223 -3.38 8.90 9.89
CA MET A 223 -4.42 8.50 10.84
C MET A 223 -4.30 9.22 12.20
N THR A 224 -3.45 10.25 12.31
CA THR A 224 -3.27 11.00 13.56
C THR A 224 -4.25 12.17 13.66
N ASP A 225 -4.41 12.67 14.87
CA ASP A 225 -5.26 13.81 15.22
C ASP A 225 -4.53 15.16 15.13
N HIS A 226 -3.23 15.15 14.85
CA HIS A 226 -2.39 16.35 14.86
C HIS A 226 -1.66 16.55 13.52
N CYS A 227 -1.26 17.79 13.25
CA CYS A 227 -0.36 18.12 12.15
C CYS A 227 1.09 17.76 12.49
N VAL A 228 2.01 17.79 11.53
CA VAL A 228 3.43 17.43 11.72
C VAL A 228 4.07 18.13 12.93
N GLU A 229 3.85 19.44 13.05
CA GLU A 229 4.42 20.28 14.11
C GLU A 229 3.86 19.94 15.50
N HIS A 230 2.59 19.50 15.56
CA HIS A 230 1.92 19.12 16.80
C HIS A 230 1.98 17.60 17.05
N GLY A 231 2.97 16.90 16.51
CA GLY A 231 3.18 15.47 16.80
C GLY A 231 2.51 14.50 15.83
N GLY A 232 1.89 15.00 14.76
CA GLY A 232 1.26 14.19 13.73
C GLY A 232 2.24 13.42 12.84
N GLY A 233 1.72 12.35 12.22
CA GLY A 233 2.49 11.47 11.33
C GLY A 233 3.32 10.41 12.06
N ASN A 234 4.19 9.71 11.33
CA ASN A 234 5.12 8.76 11.93
C ASN A 234 6.23 9.52 12.65
N ARG A 235 6.60 9.10 13.86
CA ARG A 235 7.61 9.78 14.69
C ARG A 235 8.87 8.95 14.81
N CYS A 236 10.01 9.63 14.92
CA CYS A 236 11.31 8.99 15.17
C CYS A 236 11.21 8.08 16.40
N ILE A 237 11.57 6.80 16.25
CA ILE A 237 11.50 5.82 17.35
C ILE A 237 12.43 6.13 18.53
N VAL A 238 13.43 6.98 18.32
CA VAL A 238 14.42 7.34 19.36
C VAL A 238 14.01 8.63 20.06
N CYS A 239 13.92 9.75 19.33
CA CYS A 239 13.67 11.04 19.96
C CYS A 239 12.19 11.45 20.00
N SER A 240 11.33 10.81 19.21
CA SER A 240 9.92 11.19 18.99
C SER A 240 9.68 12.63 18.48
N GLY A 241 10.67 13.52 18.50
CA GLY A 241 10.56 14.94 18.17
C GLY A 241 10.56 15.26 16.67
N VAL A 242 10.97 14.31 15.83
CA VAL A 242 11.07 14.51 14.38
C VAL A 242 10.12 13.55 13.65
N SER A 243 9.39 14.08 12.67
CA SER A 243 8.56 13.27 11.77
C SER A 243 9.44 12.45 10.82
N VAL A 244 9.08 11.19 10.62
CA VAL A 244 9.77 10.26 9.72
C VAL A 244 8.81 9.75 8.63
N PRO A 245 9.31 9.23 7.50
CA PRO A 245 8.45 8.86 6.37
C PRO A 245 7.59 7.61 6.63
N PHE A 246 8.07 6.67 7.44
CA PHE A 246 7.42 5.38 7.70
C PHE A 246 7.39 5.05 9.20
N SER A 247 6.42 4.23 9.60
CA SER A 247 6.30 3.76 10.98
C SER A 247 7.51 2.91 11.38
N GLY A 248 8.06 3.13 12.57
CA GLY A 248 9.28 2.46 13.02
C GLY A 248 10.59 3.10 12.52
N GLY A 249 10.54 4.19 11.76
CA GLY A 249 11.73 4.90 11.30
C GLY A 249 12.44 5.73 12.37
N ALA A 250 13.73 5.98 12.18
CA ALA A 250 14.49 6.95 12.97
C ALA A 250 14.86 8.18 12.13
N CYS A 251 14.87 9.36 12.76
CA CYS A 251 15.36 10.58 12.12
C CYS A 251 16.87 10.48 11.89
N TYR A 252 17.39 11.32 10.99
CA TYR A 252 18.79 11.29 10.57
C TYR A 252 19.76 11.29 11.76
N SER A 253 19.62 12.23 12.70
CA SER A 253 20.49 12.35 13.89
C SER A 253 20.39 11.17 14.85
N CYS A 254 19.24 10.50 14.91
CA CYS A 254 19.04 9.36 15.81
C CYS A 254 19.37 8.02 15.15
N ARG A 255 19.49 7.97 13.81
CA ARG A 255 19.62 6.71 13.07
C ARG A 255 20.89 5.94 13.44
N SER A 256 21.98 6.64 13.77
CA SER A 256 23.26 6.07 14.21
C SER A 256 23.13 5.19 15.47
N GLY A 257 22.19 5.49 16.36
CA GLY A 257 21.92 4.71 17.58
C GLY A 257 20.94 3.55 17.39
N THR A 258 20.54 3.25 16.15
CA THR A 258 19.53 2.22 15.85
C THR A 258 20.11 1.09 15.01
N SER A 259 19.45 -0.07 15.01
CA SER A 259 19.79 -1.18 14.11
C SER A 259 19.64 -0.84 12.62
N LEU A 260 19.01 0.29 12.28
CA LEU A 260 18.78 0.75 10.90
C LEU A 260 20.06 1.19 10.16
N LYS A 261 21.19 1.38 10.86
CA LYS A 261 22.53 1.64 10.27
C LYS A 261 23.54 0.55 10.61
N LYS A 262 23.08 -0.62 11.06
CA LYS A 262 23.96 -1.68 11.59
C LYS A 262 25.02 -2.05 10.56
N TRP A 263 24.64 -2.29 9.31
CA TRP A 263 25.59 -2.76 8.32
C TRP A 263 26.45 -1.65 7.71
N GLU A 264 25.94 -0.43 7.55
CA GLU A 264 26.77 0.74 7.22
C GLU A 264 27.87 0.95 8.29
N THR A 265 27.50 0.91 9.57
CA THR A 265 28.45 1.06 10.69
C THR A 265 29.52 -0.03 10.67
N LEU A 266 29.12 -1.29 10.46
CA LEU A 266 30.06 -2.40 10.35
C LEU A 266 30.97 -2.27 9.12
N THR A 267 30.43 -1.79 7.99
CA THR A 267 31.19 -1.59 6.75
C THR A 267 32.21 -0.47 6.92
N THR A 268 31.83 0.64 7.56
CA THR A 268 32.74 1.73 7.90
C THR A 268 33.89 1.24 8.80
N GLN A 269 33.59 0.49 9.87
CA GLN A 269 34.61 -0.06 10.75
C GLN A 269 35.54 -1.02 10.00
N TRP A 270 34.99 -1.84 9.10
CA TRP A 270 35.76 -2.75 8.27
C TRP A 270 36.69 -1.99 7.32
N LEU A 271 36.20 -0.97 6.59
CA LEU A 271 37.01 -0.15 5.68
C LEU A 271 38.14 0.60 6.41
N ARG A 272 37.91 1.09 7.63
CA ARG A 272 38.96 1.72 8.46
C ARG A 272 40.12 0.78 8.76
N ASN A 273 39.89 -0.54 8.78
CA ASN A 273 40.93 -1.53 9.06
C ASN A 273 41.73 -1.94 7.80
N LEU A 274 41.36 -1.46 6.61
CA LEU A 274 42.00 -1.85 5.34
C LEU A 274 43.05 -0.84 4.84
N ASP A 275 43.23 0.28 5.55
CA ASP A 275 44.21 1.34 5.24
C ASP A 275 44.13 1.90 3.80
N TRP A 276 42.97 1.76 3.14
CA TRP A 276 42.72 2.35 1.83
C TRP A 276 42.25 3.80 1.96
N PRO A 277 42.67 4.71 1.07
CA PRO A 277 42.12 6.05 1.03
C PRO A 277 40.69 6.02 0.47
N TRP A 278 39.72 6.39 1.28
CA TRP A 278 38.31 6.45 0.90
C TRP A 278 37.64 7.66 1.52
N SER A 279 36.60 8.18 0.85
CA SER A 279 35.77 9.27 1.38
C SER A 279 34.43 8.71 1.87
N TYR A 280 34.09 8.99 3.13
CA TYR A 280 32.73 8.80 3.66
C TYR A 280 31.90 10.01 3.28
N ASN A 281 30.98 9.89 2.32
CA ASN A 281 30.21 11.04 1.86
C ASN A 281 28.84 11.09 2.53
N ASP A 282 28.81 11.64 3.74
CA ASP A 282 27.61 12.36 4.21
C ASP A 282 27.60 13.84 3.73
N GLU A 283 28.57 14.25 2.90
CA GLU A 283 28.64 15.57 2.25
C GLU A 283 28.85 15.50 0.72
N THR A 284 28.49 16.58 0.02
CA THR A 284 28.43 16.71 -1.44
C THR A 284 29.77 16.49 -2.14
N LEU A 285 29.74 15.79 -3.29
CA LEU A 285 30.92 15.57 -4.15
C LEU A 285 31.61 16.90 -4.52
N PRO A 286 32.96 16.94 -4.63
CA PRO A 286 33.72 18.18 -4.86
C PRO A 286 33.36 18.94 -6.16
N CYS A 287 32.74 18.28 -7.15
CA CYS A 287 32.26 18.91 -8.38
C CYS A 287 30.91 19.63 -8.24
N ALA A 288 30.24 19.56 -7.07
CA ALA A 288 28.93 20.17 -6.83
C ALA A 288 28.97 21.69 -6.60
N ASN A 289 30.13 22.28 -6.29
CA ASN A 289 30.25 23.71 -6.02
C ASN A 289 30.01 24.62 -7.24
N ALA A 290 29.85 24.05 -8.43
CA ALA A 290 29.52 24.77 -9.67
C ALA A 290 28.02 24.68 -10.07
N MET A 291 27.16 23.98 -9.32
CA MET A 291 25.75 23.82 -9.68
C MET A 291 24.84 24.76 -8.88
N SER A 292 24.02 25.52 -9.61
CA SER A 292 23.16 26.58 -9.09
C SER A 292 22.22 26.14 -7.96
N THR A 293 21.96 27.07 -7.06
CA THR A 293 21.28 26.92 -5.76
C THR A 293 19.78 26.59 -5.79
N ARG A 294 19.23 26.03 -6.88
CA ARG A 294 17.75 25.89 -7.05
C ARG A 294 17.14 24.49 -7.09
N ASP A 295 17.90 23.39 -7.04
CA ASP A 295 17.32 22.03 -6.97
C ASP A 295 17.87 21.21 -5.78
N LYS A 296 17.36 21.51 -4.58
CA LYS A 296 17.74 20.81 -3.34
C LYS A 296 17.03 19.48 -3.09
N SER A 297 16.24 18.95 -4.04
CA SER A 297 15.49 17.69 -3.85
C SER A 297 16.20 16.43 -4.36
N CYS A 298 17.35 16.56 -5.04
CA CYS A 298 17.97 15.46 -5.79
C CYS A 298 19.48 15.26 -5.55
N ILE A 299 20.07 15.85 -4.50
CA ILE A 299 21.49 15.64 -4.17
C ILE A 299 21.62 14.28 -3.48
N LYS A 300 21.73 13.21 -4.28
CA LYS A 300 21.87 11.83 -3.82
C LYS A 300 23.34 11.54 -3.50
N ARG A 301 23.60 10.97 -2.33
CA ARG A 301 24.93 10.80 -1.71
C ARG A 301 25.32 9.31 -1.79
N PRO A 302 26.44 8.94 -2.44
CA PRO A 302 26.95 7.56 -2.38
C PRO A 302 27.52 7.25 -0.99
N ASP A 303 27.34 6.02 -0.50
CA ASP A 303 27.79 5.64 0.86
C ASP A 303 29.31 5.73 1.01
N TYR A 304 30.06 5.16 0.06
CA TYR A 304 31.52 5.19 0.03
C TYR A 304 32.03 5.44 -1.38
N VAL A 305 33.08 6.25 -1.51
CA VAL A 305 33.71 6.56 -2.78
C VAL A 305 35.22 6.38 -2.69
N PHE A 306 35.77 5.69 -3.69
CA PHE A 306 37.19 5.57 -3.97
C PHE A 306 37.45 6.24 -5.31
N VAL A 307 38.38 7.18 -5.37
CA VAL A 307 38.70 7.94 -6.58
C VAL A 307 40.13 7.63 -6.99
N PHE A 308 40.30 7.21 -8.23
CA PHE A 308 41.59 6.98 -8.86
C PHE A 308 41.78 7.97 -10.01
N GLU A 309 42.99 8.05 -10.55
CA GLU A 309 43.28 8.92 -11.69
C GLU A 309 42.48 8.51 -12.94
N THR A 310 42.20 7.22 -13.08
CA THR A 310 41.59 6.63 -14.28
C THR A 310 40.10 6.35 -14.15
N HIS A 311 39.60 6.11 -12.94
CA HIS A 311 38.22 5.67 -12.69
C HIS A 311 37.81 5.99 -11.24
N ALA A 312 36.53 5.78 -10.92
CA ALA A 312 36.02 5.82 -9.56
C ALA A 312 35.29 4.53 -9.22
N VAL A 313 35.31 4.15 -7.94
CA VAL A 313 34.52 3.04 -7.40
C VAL A 313 33.58 3.58 -6.34
N ILE A 314 32.29 3.33 -6.51
CA ILE A 314 31.25 3.60 -5.52
C ILE A 314 30.84 2.29 -4.88
N LEU A 315 30.79 2.25 -3.55
CA LEU A 315 30.27 1.13 -2.80
C LEU A 315 28.99 1.57 -2.08
N GLU A 316 27.89 0.87 -2.35
CA GLU A 316 26.58 1.09 -1.71
C GLU A 316 26.16 -0.13 -0.91
N VAL A 317 25.80 0.10 0.35
CA VAL A 317 25.42 -0.94 1.31
C VAL A 317 23.91 -1.08 1.29
N ASP A 318 23.42 -2.15 0.66
CA ASP A 318 21.99 -2.38 0.46
C ASP A 318 21.54 -3.63 1.21
N GLU A 319 21.09 -3.44 2.45
CA GLU A 319 20.64 -4.50 3.36
C GLU A 319 19.44 -5.31 2.82
N ASN A 320 18.66 -4.74 1.89
CA ASN A 320 17.38 -5.29 1.45
C ASN A 320 17.34 -5.60 -0.06
N TYR A 321 18.48 -5.56 -0.76
CA TYR A 321 18.56 -5.78 -2.21
C TYR A 321 17.59 -4.88 -3.00
N HIS A 322 17.32 -3.67 -2.47
CA HIS A 322 16.40 -2.72 -3.07
C HIS A 322 14.96 -3.27 -3.25
N ARG A 323 14.52 -4.22 -2.43
CA ARG A 323 13.22 -4.92 -2.60
C ARG A 323 11.97 -4.00 -2.50
N TYR A 324 12.12 -2.80 -1.94
CA TYR A 324 10.98 -1.91 -1.61
C TYR A 324 10.96 -0.59 -2.38
N TYR A 325 11.91 -0.35 -3.29
CA TYR A 325 12.01 0.88 -4.07
C TYR A 325 11.71 0.61 -5.54
N GLU A 326 11.13 1.61 -6.22
CA GLU A 326 10.94 1.60 -7.67
C GLU A 326 12.31 1.62 -8.36
N ILE A 327 12.57 0.62 -9.22
CA ILE A 327 13.87 0.41 -9.87
C ILE A 327 14.29 1.62 -10.72
N SER A 328 13.33 2.26 -11.40
CA SER A 328 13.56 3.46 -12.22
C SER A 328 14.18 4.63 -11.45
N CYS A 329 13.81 4.80 -10.17
CA CYS A 329 14.34 5.87 -9.32
C CYS A 329 15.83 5.67 -8.97
N GLU A 330 16.30 4.43 -9.00
CA GLU A 330 17.69 4.05 -8.75
C GLU A 330 18.55 4.22 -10.00
N VAL A 331 18.01 3.85 -11.17
CA VAL A 331 18.71 4.09 -12.44
C VAL A 331 18.93 5.59 -12.66
N ASP A 332 17.90 6.40 -12.41
CA ASP A 332 18.01 7.87 -12.41
C ASP A 332 19.05 8.39 -11.41
N ARG A 333 19.26 7.70 -10.29
CA ARG A 333 20.29 8.06 -9.29
C ARG A 333 21.68 7.79 -9.85
N MET A 334 21.90 6.60 -10.41
CA MET A 334 23.19 6.19 -10.93
C MET A 334 23.61 7.05 -12.13
N GLY A 335 22.68 7.35 -13.04
CA GLY A 335 22.90 8.28 -14.16
C GLY A 335 23.34 9.67 -13.68
N LYS A 336 22.64 10.24 -12.70
CA LYS A 336 23.01 11.55 -12.11
C LYS A 336 24.39 11.53 -11.45
N ILE A 337 24.75 10.44 -10.78
CA ILE A 337 26.08 10.29 -10.16
C ILE A 337 27.16 10.18 -11.25
N LYS A 338 26.90 9.43 -12.33
CA LYS A 338 27.80 9.35 -13.48
C LYS A 338 28.01 10.70 -14.15
N ASP A 339 26.96 11.50 -14.32
CA ASP A 339 27.09 12.85 -14.90
C ASP A 339 28.00 13.76 -14.05
N LEU A 340 28.00 13.57 -12.73
CA LEU A 340 28.87 14.27 -11.79
C LEU A 340 30.30 13.72 -11.81
N VAL A 341 30.46 12.41 -11.89
CA VAL A 341 31.75 11.70 -11.91
C VAL A 341 32.17 11.47 -13.36
N ARG A 342 32.89 12.45 -13.93
CA ARG A 342 33.39 12.44 -15.32
C ARG A 342 34.48 11.40 -15.64
N LEU A 343 34.59 10.36 -14.82
CA LEU A 343 35.49 9.22 -14.99
C LEU A 343 34.67 7.94 -15.23
N PRO A 344 35.25 6.88 -15.83
CA PRO A 344 34.71 5.53 -15.74
C PRO A 344 34.31 5.20 -14.29
N LEU A 345 33.13 4.61 -14.10
CA LEU A 345 32.54 4.41 -12.78
C LEU A 345 32.19 2.94 -12.54
N HIS A 346 32.78 2.35 -11.50
CA HIS A 346 32.32 1.06 -10.99
C HIS A 346 31.33 1.28 -9.85
N PHE A 347 30.16 0.67 -9.94
CA PHE A 347 29.11 0.75 -8.93
C PHE A 347 28.94 -0.60 -8.24
N VAL A 348 29.47 -0.73 -7.04
CA VAL A 348 29.42 -1.96 -6.23
C VAL A 348 28.20 -1.93 -5.32
N ARG A 349 27.23 -2.79 -5.58
CA ARG A 349 26.05 -3.01 -4.75
C ARG A 349 26.27 -4.18 -3.83
N PHE A 350 26.52 -3.88 -2.56
CA PHE A 350 26.85 -4.88 -1.56
C PHE A 350 25.65 -5.19 -0.68
N ASN A 351 25.21 -6.45 -0.66
CA ASN A 351 24.32 -6.90 0.40
C ASN A 351 25.12 -7.46 1.58
N PRO A 352 25.12 -6.73 2.70
CA PRO A 352 26.05 -6.98 3.79
C PRO A 352 25.72 -8.26 4.56
N ALA A 353 26.74 -9.11 4.69
CA ALA A 353 26.80 -10.19 5.66
C ALA A 353 28.26 -10.36 6.10
N LYS A 354 28.50 -10.72 7.38
CA LYS A 354 29.87 -10.90 7.90
C LYS A 354 30.72 -11.83 7.03
N THR A 355 30.11 -12.89 6.51
CA THR A 355 30.74 -13.90 5.64
C THR A 355 31.10 -13.40 4.25
N ARG A 356 30.59 -12.24 3.82
CA ARG A 356 30.74 -11.71 2.45
C ARG A 356 31.79 -10.61 2.32
N TYR A 357 32.30 -10.07 3.43
CA TYR A 357 33.36 -9.06 3.39
C TYR A 357 34.66 -9.53 2.72
N PRO A 358 35.11 -10.80 2.83
CA PRO A 358 36.24 -11.29 2.05
C PRO A 358 36.00 -11.18 0.54
N LEU A 359 34.82 -11.57 0.06
CA LEU A 359 34.45 -11.44 -1.36
C LEU A 359 34.40 -9.99 -1.82
N LEU A 360 33.88 -9.10 -0.97
CA LEU A 360 33.89 -7.67 -1.23
C LEU A 360 35.33 -7.13 -1.32
N LYS A 361 36.24 -7.59 -0.44
CA LYS A 361 37.66 -7.20 -0.45
C LYS A 361 38.31 -7.56 -1.79
N ASP A 362 38.16 -8.81 -2.20
CA ASP A 362 38.76 -9.33 -3.43
C ASP A 362 38.27 -8.57 -4.66
N LEU A 363 36.97 -8.25 -4.69
CA LEU A 363 36.38 -7.41 -5.73
C LEU A 363 37.00 -6.01 -5.73
N LEU A 364 36.98 -5.30 -4.60
CA LEU A 364 37.50 -3.92 -4.51
C LEU A 364 38.97 -3.86 -4.92
N GLU A 365 39.79 -4.79 -4.44
CA GLU A 365 41.21 -4.88 -4.81
C GLU A 365 41.41 -5.08 -6.32
N ARG A 366 40.56 -5.88 -6.96
CA ARG A 366 40.58 -6.04 -8.42
C ARG A 366 40.22 -4.73 -9.10
N LEU A 367 39.12 -4.08 -8.69
CA LEU A 367 38.66 -2.83 -9.30
C LEU A 367 39.68 -1.70 -9.14
N PHE A 368 40.36 -1.62 -8.01
CA PHE A 368 41.39 -0.59 -7.78
C PHE A 368 42.60 -0.74 -8.71
N ARG A 369 42.86 -1.95 -9.22
CA ARG A 369 43.98 -2.25 -10.13
C ARG A 369 43.59 -2.21 -11.60
N ASP A 370 42.33 -2.50 -11.93
CA ASP A 370 41.91 -2.74 -13.31
C ASP A 370 40.70 -1.86 -13.71
N PRO A 371 40.94 -0.79 -14.48
CA PRO A 371 39.90 0.12 -14.94
C PRO A 371 39.12 -0.38 -16.18
N GLU A 372 39.54 -1.48 -16.83
CA GLU A 372 39.01 -1.86 -18.16
C GLU A 372 37.50 -2.17 -18.12
N GLY A 373 37.00 -2.72 -17.01
CA GLY A 373 35.58 -3.07 -16.86
C GLY A 373 34.61 -1.87 -16.94
N ALA A 374 35.03 -0.66 -16.62
CA ALA A 374 34.16 0.54 -16.70
C ALA A 374 34.26 1.31 -18.02
N GLN A 375 34.97 0.77 -19.02
CA GLN A 375 35.21 1.44 -20.32
C GLN A 375 34.12 1.18 -21.38
N ASN A 376 32.99 0.57 -21.00
CA ASN A 376 31.85 0.38 -21.91
C ASN A 376 31.24 1.72 -22.38
N ALA A 377 30.34 1.69 -23.36
CA ALA A 377 29.75 2.89 -23.98
C ALA A 377 29.05 3.83 -22.98
N ALA A 378 28.56 3.32 -21.85
CA ALA A 378 27.96 4.12 -20.78
C ALA A 378 28.97 4.64 -19.75
N GLY A 379 30.20 4.13 -19.74
CA GLY A 379 31.24 4.47 -18.79
C GLY A 379 30.88 4.11 -17.35
N VAL A 380 30.00 3.12 -17.16
CA VAL A 380 29.53 2.63 -15.85
C VAL A 380 29.41 1.10 -15.89
N LEU A 381 29.98 0.43 -14.89
CA LEU A 381 29.85 -1.02 -14.68
C LEU A 381 29.29 -1.30 -13.29
N VAL A 382 28.25 -2.12 -13.20
CA VAL A 382 27.57 -2.45 -11.93
C VAL A 382 27.95 -3.85 -11.45
N HIS A 383 28.37 -3.95 -10.18
CA HIS A 383 28.80 -5.19 -9.55
C HIS A 383 27.83 -5.54 -8.42
N PHE A 384 27.23 -6.73 -8.47
CA PHE A 384 26.37 -7.22 -7.40
C PHE A 384 27.11 -8.20 -6.50
N VAL A 385 27.17 -7.90 -5.21
CA VAL A 385 27.80 -8.78 -4.20
C VAL A 385 26.74 -9.29 -3.24
N GLY A 386 26.46 -10.59 -3.33
CA GLY A 386 25.56 -11.30 -2.41
C GLY A 386 24.06 -11.15 -2.70
N TYR A 387 23.68 -10.63 -3.87
CA TYR A 387 22.29 -10.50 -4.31
C TYR A 387 21.72 -11.86 -4.78
N PRO A 388 20.42 -12.14 -4.56
CA PRO A 388 19.73 -13.28 -5.16
C PRO A 388 19.67 -13.20 -6.69
N GLU A 389 19.75 -14.34 -7.36
CA GLU A 389 19.79 -14.43 -8.84
C GLU A 389 18.52 -13.87 -9.50
N ASP A 390 17.34 -14.23 -8.96
CA ASP A 390 16.06 -13.71 -9.40
C ASP A 390 16.01 -12.18 -9.30
N ARG A 391 16.61 -11.62 -8.24
CA ARG A 391 16.64 -10.18 -8.04
C ARG A 391 17.61 -9.47 -8.98
N ILE A 392 18.74 -10.09 -9.32
CA ILE A 392 19.66 -9.55 -10.33
C ILE A 392 18.95 -9.54 -11.69
N GLN A 393 18.27 -10.63 -12.05
CA GLN A 393 17.50 -10.71 -13.29
C GLN A 393 16.41 -9.63 -13.36
N ASP A 394 15.65 -9.41 -12.29
CA ASP A 394 14.66 -8.31 -12.23
C ASP A 394 15.26 -6.92 -12.49
N LEU A 395 16.51 -6.70 -12.06
CA LEU A 395 17.22 -5.42 -12.21
C LEU A 395 17.84 -5.27 -13.61
N GLU A 396 18.24 -6.38 -14.22
CA GLU A 396 18.75 -6.45 -15.60
C GLU A 396 17.60 -6.34 -16.63
N ASP A 397 16.45 -6.97 -16.37
CA ASP A 397 15.27 -7.05 -17.27
C ASP A 397 14.50 -5.72 -17.43
N GLN A 398 14.83 -4.68 -16.65
CA GLN A 398 14.28 -3.33 -16.85
C GLN A 398 15.02 -2.61 -17.99
N GLU A 399 15.00 -3.24 -19.17
CA GLU A 399 15.65 -2.84 -20.43
C GLU A 399 15.25 -1.42 -20.87
N GLU A 400 15.97 -0.41 -20.38
CA GLU A 400 16.04 0.91 -21.04
C GLU A 400 17.41 1.59 -20.85
N PHE A 401 18.36 0.98 -20.13
CA PHE A 401 19.61 1.64 -19.75
C PHE A 401 20.86 0.80 -20.09
N CYS A 402 21.82 1.42 -20.76
CA CYS A 402 23.00 0.82 -21.37
C CYS A 402 24.12 0.44 -20.39
N TYR A 403 23.83 -0.24 -19.27
CA TYR A 403 24.87 -0.67 -18.32
C TYR A 403 25.25 -2.15 -18.51
N GLU A 404 26.53 -2.46 -18.33
CA GLU A 404 26.99 -3.84 -18.19
C GLU A 404 26.96 -4.27 -16.72
N TYR A 405 26.74 -5.56 -16.50
CA TYR A 405 26.56 -6.14 -15.18
C TYR A 405 27.55 -7.29 -14.97
N GLU A 406 28.28 -7.25 -13.86
CA GLU A 406 29.18 -8.34 -13.47
C GLU A 406 28.66 -9.04 -12.20
N ARG A 407 28.45 -10.35 -12.31
CA ARG A 407 27.92 -11.19 -11.24
C ARG A 407 29.07 -11.75 -10.39
N ILE A 408 29.12 -11.41 -9.11
CA ILE A 408 30.09 -11.98 -8.16
C ILE A 408 29.37 -13.01 -7.28
N ALA A 409 29.36 -14.26 -7.76
CA ALA A 409 28.78 -15.36 -7.00
C ALA A 409 29.61 -15.67 -5.74
N CYS A 410 28.94 -15.87 -4.60
CA CYS A 410 29.54 -16.62 -3.50
C CYS A 410 29.81 -18.03 -4.00
N ARG A 411 31.07 -18.42 -4.24
CA ARG A 411 31.39 -19.85 -4.31
C ARG A 411 30.99 -20.44 -2.97
N ALA A 412 30.05 -21.38 -2.99
CA ALA A 412 29.74 -22.17 -1.81
C ALA A 412 31.05 -22.77 -1.32
N ALA A 413 31.44 -22.45 -0.09
CA ALA A 413 32.50 -23.19 0.58
C ALA A 413 32.01 -24.65 0.63
N MET A 414 32.74 -25.54 -0.05
CA MET A 414 32.68 -26.98 0.21
C MET A 414 33.33 -27.28 1.55
#